data_AF-A0AAV7FYW5-F1
#
_entry.id   AF-A0AAV7FYW5-F1
#
_cell.length_a   1.000
_cell.length_b   1.000
_cell.length_c   1.000
_cell.angle_alpha   90.00
_cell.angle_beta   90.00
_cell.angle_gamma   90.00
#
_symmetry.space_group_name_H-M   'P 1'
#
loop_
_entity.id
_entity.type
_entity.pdbx_description
1 polymer ?
#
loop_
_entity_poly.entity_id
_entity_poly.type
_entity_poly.pdbx_seq_one_letter_code
_entity_poly.pdbx_strand_id
1 'polypeptide(L)'
;MLQSRSEVSELHCVKTAKVPLMRFNFNGISIDFPYAQLRVVSVPADVNIFDPCLVIHDETSQRSFSGVRVNQRILQLVPNLKHFQTMLRCIKLWALRRGLYSNLLGFFGGIYLAILAAFVCQRYPNASISALITLFFEKFSNWPCPRPVILQDQSIPSKNPDGPILMPCSPFDWCNSNITRGTIRKIKKEIKRGYDITKDQGRLDFQWCHLFNHFPFTESYNYFVRICLIAPDHDELQDWAGRAFPLVSVRFSGCLVPGLAVGMPGCSVPLLAVPYSLGFLPDFDWLLGWHLWEAVWIHFPYK
;
A
#
# COMPACT_ATOMS: atom_id res chain seq x y z
N MET A 1 8.07 -5.05 30.51
CA MET A 1 7.27 -3.81 30.60
C MET A 1 5.95 -3.90 29.82
N LEU A 2 5.93 -4.15 28.51
CA LEU A 2 4.65 -4.25 27.77
C LEU A 2 3.79 -5.45 28.22
N GLN A 3 4.40 -6.62 28.42
CA GLN A 3 3.68 -7.83 28.88
C GLN A 3 3.01 -7.69 30.25
N SER A 4 3.49 -6.78 31.11
CA SER A 4 2.94 -6.59 32.46
C SER A 4 1.77 -5.60 32.49
N ARG A 5 1.36 -5.05 31.33
CA ARG A 5 0.28 -4.08 31.22
C ARG A 5 -1.02 -4.78 30.83
N SER A 6 -2.08 -4.56 31.58
CA SER A 6 -3.40 -5.14 31.29
C SER A 6 -4.02 -4.60 29.99
N GLU A 7 -3.58 -3.43 29.54
CA GLU A 7 -4.05 -2.81 28.29
C GLU A 7 -3.48 -3.50 27.04
N VAL A 8 -2.42 -4.31 27.19
CA VAL A 8 -1.70 -4.94 26.09
C VAL A 8 -2.19 -6.37 25.89
N SER A 9 -2.62 -6.70 24.67
CA SER A 9 -2.90 -8.07 24.25
C SER A 9 -2.21 -8.41 22.92
N GLU A 10 -2.14 -9.70 22.58
CA GLU A 10 -1.60 -10.18 21.29
C GLU A 10 -0.18 -9.68 20.97
N LEU A 11 0.68 -9.58 21.99
CA LEU A 11 2.05 -9.10 21.81
C LEU A 11 2.90 -10.13 21.06
N HIS A 12 3.36 -9.74 19.88
CA HIS A 12 4.22 -10.54 19.02
C HIS A 12 5.45 -9.75 18.54
N CYS A 13 6.64 -10.35 18.64
CA CYS A 13 7.90 -9.73 18.23
C CYS A 13 8.34 -10.24 16.85
N VAL A 14 8.29 -9.38 15.82
CA VAL A 14 8.70 -9.71 14.45
C VAL A 14 10.15 -9.25 14.22
N LYS A 15 11.12 -10.11 14.54
CA LYS A 15 12.56 -9.78 14.42
C LYS A 15 13.14 -9.98 13.00
N THR A 16 12.54 -10.86 12.21
CA THR A 16 13.04 -11.27 10.89
C THR A 16 12.57 -10.39 9.73
N ALA A 17 11.70 -9.42 10.01
CA ALA A 17 11.21 -8.49 8.99
C ALA A 17 12.30 -7.49 8.55
N LYS A 18 12.12 -6.91 7.34
CA LYS A 18 13.01 -5.85 6.81
C LYS A 18 13.16 -4.67 7.77
N VAL A 19 12.10 -4.38 8.52
CA VAL A 19 12.04 -3.42 9.64
C VAL A 19 11.55 -4.19 10.86
N PRO A 20 12.42 -4.55 11.81
CA PRO A 20 12.02 -5.24 13.03
C PRO A 20 11.03 -4.42 13.85
N LEU A 21 9.98 -5.07 14.35
CA LEU A 21 8.93 -4.40 15.13
C LEU A 21 8.27 -5.32 16.14
N MET A 22 7.64 -4.72 17.15
CA MET A 22 6.67 -5.39 18.02
C MET A 22 5.26 -5.05 17.54
N ARG A 23 4.42 -6.05 17.36
CA ARG A 23 2.98 -5.88 17.09
C ARG A 23 2.20 -6.25 18.34
N PHE A 24 1.24 -5.42 18.73
CA PHE A 24 0.37 -5.71 19.85
C PHE A 24 -0.91 -4.89 19.74
N ASN A 25 -1.95 -5.30 20.45
CA ASN A 25 -3.13 -4.48 20.66
C ASN A 25 -2.98 -3.72 21.98
N PHE A 26 -3.24 -2.41 21.96
CA PHE A 26 -3.33 -1.58 23.15
C PHE A 26 -4.74 -1.03 23.27
N ASN A 27 -5.50 -1.45 24.29
CA ASN A 27 -6.92 -1.12 24.44
C ASN A 27 -7.74 -1.39 23.14
N GLY A 28 -7.47 -2.52 22.49
CA GLY A 28 -8.14 -2.93 21.24
C GLY A 28 -7.63 -2.24 19.96
N ILE A 29 -6.64 -1.35 20.05
CA ILE A 29 -6.01 -0.71 18.89
C ILE A 29 -4.75 -1.48 18.50
N SER A 30 -4.69 -2.00 17.27
CA SER A 30 -3.49 -2.65 16.73
C SER A 30 -2.37 -1.61 16.54
N ILE A 31 -1.22 -1.87 17.14
CA ILE A 31 -0.01 -1.03 17.09
C ILE A 31 1.14 -1.84 16.48
N ASP A 32 1.74 -1.27 15.44
CA ASP A 32 3.06 -1.67 14.94
C ASP A 32 4.11 -0.73 15.54
N PHE A 33 5.00 -1.27 16.37
CA PHE A 33 5.97 -0.52 17.15
C PHE A 33 7.40 -0.84 16.72
N PRO A 34 7.93 -0.15 15.68
CA PRO A 34 9.32 -0.28 15.26
C PRO A 34 10.26 0.43 16.23
N TYR A 35 11.53 0.00 16.25
CA TYR A 35 12.58 0.59 17.07
C TYR A 35 13.71 1.17 16.21
N ALA A 36 14.25 2.29 16.66
CA ALA A 36 15.47 2.90 16.11
C ALA A 36 16.36 3.37 17.25
N GLN A 37 17.63 2.98 17.23
CA GLN A 37 18.63 3.42 18.19
C GLN A 37 19.36 4.66 17.69
N LEU A 38 19.50 5.66 18.56
CA LEU A 38 20.34 6.84 18.34
C LEU A 38 21.58 6.75 19.21
N ARG A 39 22.76 7.10 18.68
CA ARG A 39 24.03 7.13 19.44
C ARG A 39 24.19 8.43 20.21
N VAL A 40 23.25 8.71 21.10
CA VAL A 40 23.26 9.89 21.98
C VAL A 40 23.10 9.45 23.43
N VAL A 41 23.66 10.21 24.37
CA VAL A 41 23.57 9.91 25.82
C VAL A 41 22.13 10.00 26.32
N SER A 42 21.35 10.94 25.76
CA SER A 42 19.93 11.09 26.00
C SER A 42 19.24 11.61 24.74
N VAL A 43 17.99 11.19 24.51
CA VAL A 43 17.17 11.70 23.40
C VAL A 43 16.36 12.87 23.94
N PRO A 44 16.60 14.11 23.45
CA PRO A 44 15.81 15.26 23.87
C PRO A 44 14.36 15.15 23.37
N ALA A 45 13.43 15.78 24.08
CA ALA A 45 12.00 15.73 23.73
C ALA A 45 11.69 16.38 22.36
N ASP A 46 12.53 17.31 21.94
CA ASP A 46 12.43 18.12 20.71
C ASP A 46 13.49 17.71 19.66
N VAL A 47 13.90 16.43 19.65
CA VAL A 47 14.91 15.93 18.71
C VAL A 47 14.59 16.31 17.26
N ASN A 48 15.50 17.04 16.62
CA ASN A 48 15.40 17.36 15.21
C ASN A 48 15.79 16.14 14.36
N ILE A 49 14.80 15.40 13.86
CA ILE A 49 15.03 14.20 13.06
C ILE A 49 15.65 14.46 11.67
N PHE A 50 15.80 15.72 11.28
CA PHE A 50 16.46 16.14 10.05
C PHE A 50 17.87 16.68 10.28
N ASP A 51 18.36 16.69 11.52
CA ASP A 51 19.72 17.12 11.84
C ASP A 51 20.75 16.25 11.08
N PRO A 52 21.59 16.83 10.21
CA PRO A 52 22.65 16.10 9.52
C PRO A 52 23.66 15.43 10.47
N CYS A 53 23.80 15.95 11.69
CA CYS A 53 24.67 15.39 12.72
C CYS A 53 24.08 14.13 13.39
N LEU A 54 22.77 13.87 13.21
CA LEU A 54 22.09 12.68 13.73
C LEU A 54 22.42 11.48 12.84
N VAL A 55 23.59 10.87 13.09
CA VAL A 55 24.08 9.71 12.34
C VAL A 55 23.52 8.42 12.95
N ILE A 56 22.72 7.71 12.16
CA ILE A 56 22.24 6.37 12.48
C ILE A 56 23.12 5.37 11.73
N HIS A 57 23.81 4.50 12.47
CA HIS A 57 24.81 3.61 11.87
C HIS A 57 24.25 2.25 11.48
N ASP A 58 23.27 1.73 12.21
CA ASP A 58 22.70 0.41 11.92
C ASP A 58 21.59 0.51 10.87
N GLU A 59 21.64 -0.37 9.87
CA GLU A 59 20.67 -0.37 8.76
C GLU A 59 19.23 -0.53 9.24
N THR A 60 19.00 -1.30 10.31
CA THR A 60 17.67 -1.53 10.86
C THR A 60 17.04 -0.25 11.39
N SER A 61 17.77 0.52 12.19
CA SER A 61 17.32 1.81 12.70
C SER A 61 17.22 2.83 11.58
N GLN A 62 18.13 2.82 10.60
CA GLN A 62 18.02 3.68 9.42
C GLN A 62 16.69 3.45 8.69
N ARG A 63 16.29 2.19 8.49
CA ARG A 63 15.01 1.85 7.84
C ARG A 63 13.80 2.23 8.69
N SER A 64 13.82 1.94 9.99
CA SER A 64 12.77 2.37 10.93
C SER A 64 12.60 3.89 10.93
N PHE A 65 13.71 4.62 10.93
CA PHE A 65 13.74 6.07 11.01
C PHE A 65 13.36 6.75 9.69
N SER A 66 13.69 6.12 8.54
CA SER A 66 13.34 6.61 7.21
C SER A 66 11.83 6.82 7.05
N GLY A 67 11.00 5.88 7.52
CA GLY A 67 9.54 6.02 7.48
C GLY A 67 9.03 7.27 8.21
N VAL A 68 9.60 7.57 9.38
CA VAL A 68 9.25 8.75 10.17
C VAL A 68 9.68 10.04 9.45
N ARG A 69 10.93 10.10 8.99
CA ARG A 69 11.47 11.26 8.28
C ARG A 69 10.68 11.58 7.02
N VAL A 70 10.41 10.57 6.20
CA VAL A 70 9.65 10.74 4.95
C VAL A 70 8.26 11.28 5.23
N ASN A 71 7.55 10.72 6.21
CA ASN A 71 6.22 11.20 6.57
C ASN A 71 6.28 12.65 7.06
N GLN A 72 7.18 12.98 7.98
CA GLN A 72 7.33 14.36 8.47
C GLN A 72 7.69 15.33 7.35
N ARG A 73 8.55 14.91 6.42
CA ARG A 73 8.93 15.77 5.29
C ARG A 73 7.78 16.01 4.34
N ILE A 74 6.97 15.00 4.03
CA ILE A 74 5.74 15.17 3.25
C ILE A 74 4.83 16.21 3.92
N LEU A 75 4.67 16.15 5.25
CA LEU A 75 3.86 17.12 5.99
C LEU A 75 4.41 18.56 5.90
N GLN A 76 5.74 18.73 5.94
CA GLN A 76 6.38 20.04 5.74
C GLN A 76 6.26 20.57 4.31
N LEU A 77 6.21 19.68 3.32
CA LEU A 77 6.23 20.02 1.90
C LEU A 77 4.84 20.31 1.31
N VAL A 78 3.77 19.93 2.01
CA VAL A 78 2.39 20.11 1.56
C VAL A 78 1.88 21.50 1.97
N PRO A 79 1.29 22.29 1.04
CA PRO A 79 0.83 23.65 1.33
C PRO A 79 -0.42 23.71 2.21
N ASN A 80 -1.31 22.72 2.12
CA ASN A 80 -2.53 22.64 2.93
C ASN A 80 -2.72 21.21 3.45
N LEU A 81 -2.44 21.02 4.73
CA LEU A 81 -2.46 19.70 5.38
C LEU A 81 -3.85 19.05 5.35
N LYS A 82 -4.90 19.82 5.61
CA LYS A 82 -6.29 19.31 5.62
C LYS A 82 -6.69 18.82 4.23
N HIS A 83 -6.31 19.56 3.18
CA HIS A 83 -6.62 19.17 1.81
C HIS A 83 -5.89 17.90 1.40
N PHE A 84 -4.59 17.82 1.70
CA PHE A 84 -3.79 16.63 1.46
C PHE A 84 -4.33 15.40 2.18
N GLN A 85 -4.65 15.49 3.47
CA GLN A 85 -5.19 14.36 4.24
C GLN A 85 -6.52 13.87 3.66
N THR A 86 -7.41 14.79 3.30
CA THR A 86 -8.72 14.47 2.72
C THR A 86 -8.55 13.78 1.36
N MET A 87 -7.75 14.37 0.47
CA MET A 87 -7.42 13.80 -0.82
C MET A 87 -6.78 12.42 -0.69
N LEU A 88 -5.78 12.26 0.19
CA LEU A 88 -5.09 10.99 0.40
C LEU A 88 -6.04 9.90 0.91
N ARG A 89 -6.99 10.23 1.79
CA ARG A 89 -8.03 9.28 2.22
C ARG A 89 -8.89 8.82 1.03
N CYS A 90 -9.34 9.74 0.18
CA CYS A 90 -10.09 9.40 -1.03
C CYS A 90 -9.27 8.51 -1.97
N ILE A 91 -8.01 8.86 -2.26
CA ILE A 91 -7.16 8.07 -3.15
C ILE A 91 -6.84 6.69 -2.55
N LYS A 92 -6.60 6.57 -1.23
CA LYS A 92 -6.41 5.26 -0.58
C LYS A 92 -7.65 4.40 -0.67
N LEU A 93 -8.84 4.97 -0.42
CA LEU A 93 -10.11 4.26 -0.54
C LEU A 93 -10.34 3.79 -1.99
N TRP A 94 -10.11 4.66 -2.97
CA TRP A 94 -10.17 4.31 -4.38
C TRP A 94 -9.20 3.15 -4.70
N ALA A 95 -7.93 3.26 -4.33
CA ALA A 95 -6.94 2.22 -4.60
C ALA A 95 -7.33 0.89 -3.95
N LEU A 96 -7.87 0.91 -2.73
CA LEU A 96 -8.38 -0.28 -2.05
C LEU A 96 -9.54 -0.91 -2.82
N ARG A 97 -10.59 -0.14 -3.13
CA ARG A 97 -11.80 -0.60 -3.82
C ARG A 97 -11.51 -1.10 -5.24
N ARG A 98 -10.48 -0.57 -5.90
CA ARG A 98 -10.05 -0.98 -7.25
C ARG A 98 -9.02 -2.12 -7.26
N GLY A 99 -8.61 -2.62 -6.09
CA GLY A 99 -7.63 -3.70 -5.97
C GLY A 99 -6.23 -3.28 -6.43
N LEU A 100 -5.81 -2.08 -6.04
CA LEU A 100 -4.51 -1.45 -6.37
C LEU A 100 -3.70 -1.09 -5.12
N TYR A 101 -4.08 -1.58 -3.95
CA TYR A 101 -3.44 -1.26 -2.67
C TYR A 101 -2.73 -2.50 -2.10
N SER A 102 -1.50 -2.77 -2.55
CA SER A 102 -0.63 -3.80 -2.01
C SER A 102 0.76 -3.68 -2.63
N ASN A 103 1.74 -3.19 -1.88
CA ASN A 103 3.13 -3.15 -2.37
C ASN A 103 3.68 -4.56 -2.63
N LEU A 104 3.26 -5.53 -1.82
CA LEU A 104 3.72 -6.91 -1.93
C LEU A 104 3.37 -7.53 -3.28
N LEU A 105 2.19 -7.20 -3.81
CA LEU A 105 1.67 -7.71 -5.08
C LEU A 105 1.99 -6.80 -6.28
N GLY A 106 2.93 -5.85 -6.10
CA GLY A 106 3.33 -4.97 -7.19
C GLY A 106 2.35 -3.87 -7.53
N PHE A 107 1.49 -3.47 -6.58
CA PHE A 107 0.63 -2.30 -6.68
C PHE A 107 1.11 -1.17 -5.74
N PHE A 108 0.26 -0.16 -5.50
CA PHE A 108 0.66 0.98 -4.67
C PHE A 108 0.81 0.59 -3.19
N GLY A 109 1.93 1.00 -2.59
CA GLY A 109 2.05 1.12 -1.13
C GLY A 109 1.42 2.41 -0.62
N GLY A 110 1.16 2.48 0.69
CA GLY A 110 0.63 3.69 1.34
C GLY A 110 1.48 4.93 1.08
N ILE A 111 2.80 4.79 1.18
CA ILE A 111 3.74 5.89 0.95
C ILE A 111 3.76 6.37 -0.51
N TYR A 112 3.44 5.49 -1.47
CA TYR A 112 3.44 5.84 -2.89
C TYR A 112 2.30 6.81 -3.15
N LEU A 113 1.09 6.47 -2.67
CA LEU A 113 -0.09 7.33 -2.78
C LEU A 113 0.10 8.66 -2.03
N ALA A 114 0.80 8.64 -0.89
CA ALA A 114 1.11 9.86 -0.14
C ALA A 114 2.01 10.81 -0.94
N ILE A 115 3.08 10.31 -1.54
CA ILE A 115 3.98 11.13 -2.37
C ILE A 115 3.25 11.63 -3.63
N LEU A 116 2.49 10.77 -4.31
CA LEU A 116 1.73 11.15 -5.50
C LEU A 116 0.67 12.23 -5.18
N ALA A 117 -0.02 12.11 -4.04
CA ALA A 117 -0.99 13.11 -3.59
C ALA A 117 -0.32 14.44 -3.20
N ALA A 118 0.80 14.38 -2.46
CA ALA A 118 1.56 15.56 -2.07
C ALA A 118 2.07 16.32 -3.31
N PHE A 119 2.55 15.60 -4.33
CA PHE A 119 3.02 16.16 -5.60
C PHE A 119 1.96 16.99 -6.34
N VAL A 120 0.69 16.56 -6.26
CA VAL A 120 -0.44 17.31 -6.85
C VAL A 120 -0.78 18.51 -5.97
N CYS A 121 -0.85 18.33 -4.64
CA CYS A 121 -1.11 19.42 -3.70
C CYS A 121 -0.09 20.57 -3.84
N GLN A 122 1.20 20.26 -4.03
CA GLN A 122 2.25 21.26 -4.24
C GLN A 122 2.04 22.11 -5.50
N ARG A 123 1.53 21.51 -6.59
CA ARG A 123 1.33 22.22 -7.86
C ARG A 123 0.06 23.06 -7.88
N TYR A 124 -0.93 22.67 -7.09
CA TYR A 124 -2.24 23.30 -7.08
C TYR A 124 -2.65 23.66 -5.64
N PRO A 125 -1.88 24.54 -4.95
CA PRO A 125 -2.08 24.83 -3.53
C PRO A 125 -3.47 25.40 -3.20
N ASN A 126 -4.07 26.11 -4.15
CA ASN A 126 -5.34 26.81 -3.99
C ASN A 126 -6.54 26.03 -4.58
N ALA A 127 -6.32 24.81 -5.08
CA ALA A 127 -7.40 24.01 -5.66
C ALA A 127 -8.32 23.45 -4.56
N SER A 128 -9.61 23.30 -4.90
CA SER A 128 -10.57 22.58 -4.06
C SER A 128 -10.23 21.09 -3.99
N ILE A 129 -10.74 20.38 -2.98
CA ILE A 129 -10.53 18.92 -2.84
C ILE A 129 -10.97 18.16 -4.08
N SER A 130 -12.13 18.53 -4.64
CA SER A 130 -12.68 17.87 -5.82
C SER A 130 -11.79 18.08 -7.04
N ALA A 131 -11.27 19.30 -7.23
CA ALA A 131 -10.31 19.59 -8.29
C ALA A 131 -8.99 18.84 -8.10
N LEU A 132 -8.46 18.79 -6.87
CA LEU A 132 -7.24 18.04 -6.56
C LEU A 132 -7.36 16.54 -6.90
N ILE A 133 -8.51 15.92 -6.63
CA ILE A 133 -8.78 14.53 -6.99
C ILE A 133 -8.80 14.36 -8.51
N THR A 134 -9.48 15.24 -9.27
CA THR A 134 -9.48 15.19 -10.73
C THR A 134 -8.07 15.35 -11.31
N LEU A 135 -7.33 16.36 -10.82
CA LEU A 135 -5.97 16.67 -11.25
C LEU A 135 -5.00 15.52 -10.96
N PHE A 136 -5.22 14.76 -9.88
CA PHE A 136 -4.46 13.54 -9.61
C PHE A 136 -4.65 12.51 -10.71
N PHE A 137 -5.90 12.19 -11.06
CA PHE A 137 -6.16 11.20 -12.09
C PHE A 137 -5.68 11.66 -13.45
N GLU A 138 -5.89 12.93 -13.79
CA GLU A 138 -5.38 13.53 -15.03
C GLU A 138 -3.86 13.46 -15.12
N LYS A 139 -3.17 13.84 -14.04
CA LYS A 139 -1.71 13.91 -14.03
C LYS A 139 -1.09 12.54 -14.21
N PHE A 140 -1.63 11.54 -13.51
CA PHE A 140 -1.07 10.20 -13.52
C PHE A 140 -1.62 9.30 -14.64
N SER A 141 -2.72 9.67 -15.31
CA SER A 141 -3.18 8.97 -16.52
C SER A 141 -2.20 9.16 -17.68
N ASN A 142 -1.65 10.37 -17.78
CA ASN A 142 -0.72 10.78 -18.83
C ASN A 142 0.75 10.59 -18.44
N TRP A 143 1.02 10.04 -17.26
CA TRP A 143 2.37 9.93 -16.74
C TRP A 143 3.19 8.87 -17.51
N PRO A 144 4.28 9.26 -18.19
CA PRO A 144 5.17 8.31 -18.86
C PRO A 144 6.07 7.64 -17.82
N CYS A 145 5.50 6.72 -17.03
CA CYS A 145 6.28 5.79 -16.21
C CYS A 145 7.36 5.15 -17.11
N PRO A 146 8.67 5.27 -16.79
CA PRO A 146 9.24 5.44 -15.44
C PRO A 146 9.70 6.86 -15.04
N ARG A 147 9.26 7.94 -15.69
CA ARG A 147 9.70 9.31 -15.33
C ARG A 147 9.47 9.57 -13.82
N PRO A 148 10.48 9.97 -13.04
CA PRO A 148 10.33 9.98 -11.59
C PRO A 148 9.37 11.06 -11.10
N VAL A 149 8.58 10.73 -10.09
CA VAL A 149 7.79 11.69 -9.31
C VAL A 149 8.66 12.16 -8.15
N ILE A 150 8.94 13.46 -8.18
CA ILE A 150 9.83 14.15 -7.27
C ILE A 150 9.03 15.29 -6.65
N LEU A 151 8.92 15.31 -5.31
CA LEU A 151 8.37 16.46 -4.60
C LEU A 151 9.35 17.63 -4.72
N GLN A 152 8.84 18.86 -4.80
CA GLN A 152 9.71 20.03 -4.86
C GLN A 152 10.47 20.16 -3.54
N ASP A 153 11.72 19.72 -3.53
CA ASP A 153 12.66 19.85 -2.42
C ASP A 153 14.02 20.26 -3.01
N GLN A 154 14.61 21.33 -2.48
CA GLN A 154 15.86 21.91 -2.96
C GLN A 154 17.07 21.00 -2.73
N SER A 155 16.91 19.96 -1.91
CA SER A 155 17.99 19.05 -1.52
C SER A 155 18.23 17.86 -2.47
N ILE A 156 17.38 17.67 -3.50
CA ILE A 156 17.37 16.45 -4.32
C ILE A 156 18.51 16.45 -5.37
N PRO A 157 19.42 15.45 -5.37
CA PRO A 157 20.54 15.39 -6.31
C PRO A 157 20.09 15.05 -7.74
N SER A 158 20.82 15.60 -8.72
CA SER A 158 20.50 15.59 -10.16
C SER A 158 20.67 14.25 -10.91
N LYS A 159 20.84 13.12 -10.21
CA LYS A 159 21.13 11.81 -10.84
C LYS A 159 19.86 10.99 -11.15
N ASN A 160 19.94 10.29 -12.29
CA ASN A 160 18.88 9.51 -12.94
C ASN A 160 18.49 8.24 -12.14
N PRO A 161 17.25 7.71 -12.26
CA PRO A 161 16.58 6.93 -11.21
C PRO A 161 16.57 5.40 -11.41
N ASP A 162 16.65 4.66 -10.29
CA ASP A 162 16.30 3.23 -10.20
C ASP A 162 14.82 3.00 -9.85
N GLY A 163 13.98 4.05 -9.79
CA GLY A 163 12.57 3.90 -9.41
C GLY A 163 11.64 5.07 -9.79
N PRO A 164 10.32 4.83 -9.87
CA PRO A 164 9.37 5.81 -10.39
C PRO A 164 8.96 6.89 -9.38
N ILE A 165 9.25 6.72 -8.08
CA ILE A 165 8.86 7.66 -7.01
C ILE A 165 10.04 7.82 -6.06
N LEU A 166 10.50 9.06 -5.87
CA LEU A 166 11.60 9.38 -4.96
C LEU A 166 11.07 9.74 -3.56
N MET A 167 11.74 9.23 -2.51
CA MET A 167 11.44 9.65 -1.14
C MET A 167 12.12 11.01 -0.86
N PRO A 168 11.39 12.00 -0.29
CA PRO A 168 11.86 13.38 -0.13
C PRO A 168 12.87 13.58 1.02
N CYS A 169 13.65 12.59 1.44
CA CYS A 169 14.55 12.71 2.59
C CYS A 169 15.96 12.22 2.27
N SER A 170 16.99 12.88 2.81
CA SER A 170 18.39 12.45 2.68
C SER A 170 18.77 11.40 3.74
N PRO A 171 19.45 10.28 3.42
CA PRO A 171 19.88 9.90 2.08
C PRO A 171 18.68 9.54 1.20
N PHE A 172 18.65 10.11 -0.01
CA PHE A 172 17.57 9.90 -0.96
C PHE A 172 17.50 8.44 -1.35
N ASP A 173 16.33 7.85 -1.18
CA ASP A 173 16.05 6.47 -1.55
C ASP A 173 14.75 6.41 -2.35
N TRP A 174 14.64 5.40 -3.20
CA TRP A 174 13.53 5.24 -4.12
C TRP A 174 12.48 4.33 -3.51
N CYS A 175 11.22 4.56 -3.86
CA CYS A 175 10.17 3.60 -3.52
C CYS A 175 10.49 2.26 -4.22
N ASN A 176 10.96 1.28 -3.44
CA ASN A 176 11.21 -0.10 -3.88
C ASN A 176 9.92 -0.75 -4.41
N SER A 177 9.64 -0.56 -5.69
CA SER A 177 8.38 -0.98 -6.30
C SER A 177 8.50 -2.41 -6.82
N ASN A 178 7.60 -3.29 -6.37
CA ASN A 178 7.44 -4.62 -6.97
C ASN A 178 6.57 -4.55 -8.26
N ILE A 179 6.47 -3.38 -8.89
CA ILE A 179 5.57 -3.14 -10.02
C ILE A 179 6.05 -3.94 -11.22
N THR A 180 5.15 -4.73 -11.80
CA THR A 180 5.40 -5.52 -13.01
C THR A 180 4.73 -4.88 -14.22
N ARG A 181 5.04 -5.37 -15.43
CA ARG A 181 4.35 -4.94 -16.67
C ARG A 181 2.83 -5.17 -16.62
N GLY A 182 2.38 -6.22 -15.93
CA GLY A 182 0.96 -6.52 -15.75
C GLY A 182 0.28 -5.54 -14.79
N THR A 183 0.89 -5.28 -13.64
CA THR A 183 0.30 -4.39 -12.63
C THR A 183 0.29 -2.94 -13.08
N ILE A 184 1.35 -2.45 -13.77
CA ILE A 184 1.36 -1.08 -14.32
C ILE A 184 0.26 -0.85 -15.36
N ARG A 185 -0.07 -1.87 -16.18
CA ARG A 185 -1.18 -1.78 -17.14
C ARG A 185 -2.51 -1.62 -16.43
N LYS A 186 -2.75 -2.38 -15.35
CA LYS A 186 -3.97 -2.25 -14.53
C LYS A 186 -4.03 -0.88 -13.84
N ILE A 187 -2.92 -0.44 -13.25
CA ILE A 187 -2.81 0.90 -12.63
C ILE A 187 -3.18 1.99 -13.64
N LYS A 188 -2.58 1.99 -14.83
CA LYS A 188 -2.89 2.99 -15.88
C LYS A 188 -4.35 2.97 -16.30
N LYS A 189 -4.94 1.78 -16.49
CA LYS A 189 -6.35 1.62 -16.85
C LYS A 189 -7.27 2.23 -15.79
N GLU A 190 -7.00 1.95 -14.52
CA GLU A 190 -7.83 2.41 -13.41
C GLU A 190 -7.65 3.90 -13.10
N ILE A 191 -6.44 4.45 -13.27
CA ILE A 191 -6.21 5.89 -13.17
C ILE A 191 -6.96 6.62 -14.29
N LYS A 192 -6.90 6.13 -15.53
CA LYS A 192 -7.66 6.68 -16.65
C LYS A 192 -9.17 6.63 -16.38
N ARG A 193 -9.68 5.50 -15.88
CA ARG A 193 -11.08 5.39 -15.43
C ARG A 193 -11.43 6.45 -14.38
N GLY A 194 -10.56 6.65 -13.39
CA GLY A 194 -10.72 7.71 -12.39
C GLY A 194 -10.86 9.08 -13.04
N TYR A 195 -9.97 9.41 -13.98
CA TYR A 195 -10.01 10.68 -14.71
C TYR A 195 -11.31 10.84 -15.51
N ASP A 196 -11.72 9.81 -16.26
CA ASP A 196 -12.94 9.84 -17.05
C ASP A 196 -14.20 10.05 -16.20
N ILE A 197 -14.22 9.55 -14.96
CA ILE A 197 -15.32 9.76 -14.01
C ILE A 197 -15.32 11.19 -13.47
N THR A 198 -14.15 11.75 -13.19
CA THR A 198 -13.98 13.01 -12.45
C THR A 198 -13.74 14.25 -13.32
N LYS A 199 -13.50 14.09 -14.63
CA LYS A 199 -13.20 15.20 -15.56
C LYS A 199 -14.38 16.15 -15.76
N ASP A 200 -15.60 15.63 -15.66
CA ASP A 200 -16.82 16.41 -15.76
C ASP A 200 -17.67 16.15 -14.51
N GLN A 201 -17.48 17.01 -13.51
CA GLN A 201 -18.25 16.96 -12.26
C GLN A 201 -19.60 17.69 -12.39
N GLY A 202 -19.83 18.43 -13.47
CA GLY A 202 -21.04 19.23 -13.70
C GLY A 202 -22.17 18.45 -14.37
N ARG A 203 -21.89 17.27 -14.93
CA ARG A 203 -22.90 16.38 -15.51
C ARG A 203 -23.96 15.95 -14.47
N LEU A 204 -25.21 15.87 -14.91
CA LEU A 204 -26.37 15.56 -14.06
C LEU A 204 -26.29 14.18 -13.39
N ASP A 205 -25.57 13.23 -13.98
CA ASP A 205 -25.38 11.86 -13.49
C ASP A 205 -24.09 11.67 -12.66
N PHE A 206 -23.35 12.75 -12.36
CA PHE A 206 -22.11 12.64 -11.61
C PHE A 206 -22.36 12.24 -10.16
N GLN A 207 -21.74 11.14 -9.74
CA GLN A 207 -21.75 10.71 -8.34
C GLN A 207 -20.38 10.20 -7.93
N TRP A 208 -19.88 10.68 -6.79
CA TRP A 208 -18.59 10.25 -6.23
C TRP A 208 -18.54 8.76 -5.91
N CYS A 209 -19.68 8.12 -5.60
CA CYS A 209 -19.75 6.70 -5.34
C CYS A 209 -19.18 5.87 -6.52
N HIS A 210 -19.41 6.30 -7.77
CA HIS A 210 -18.90 5.62 -8.96
C HIS A 210 -17.38 5.50 -8.97
N LEU A 211 -16.67 6.49 -8.43
CA LEU A 211 -15.20 6.43 -8.30
C LEU A 211 -14.78 5.29 -7.37
N PHE A 212 -15.51 5.09 -6.28
CA PHE A 212 -15.22 4.13 -5.21
C PHE A 212 -15.90 2.77 -5.37
N ASN A 213 -16.61 2.53 -6.48
CA ASN A 213 -17.17 1.21 -6.78
C ASN A 213 -16.09 0.13 -6.78
N HIS A 214 -16.42 -1.03 -6.20
CA HIS A 214 -15.54 -2.18 -6.20
C HIS A 214 -15.15 -2.60 -7.62
N PHE A 215 -13.94 -3.12 -7.78
CA PHE A 215 -13.52 -3.72 -9.05
C PHE A 215 -14.41 -4.92 -9.36
N PRO A 216 -15.04 -4.99 -10.55
CA PRO A 216 -15.95 -6.08 -10.91
C PRO A 216 -15.13 -7.31 -11.32
N PHE A 217 -14.62 -8.05 -10.33
CA PHE A 217 -13.70 -9.17 -10.56
C PHE A 217 -14.32 -10.26 -11.44
N THR A 218 -15.54 -10.66 -11.12
CA THR A 218 -16.31 -11.73 -11.80
C THR A 218 -16.62 -11.40 -13.26
N GLU A 219 -16.85 -10.12 -13.58
CA GLU A 219 -17.11 -9.66 -14.95
C GLU A 219 -15.81 -9.45 -15.75
N SER A 220 -14.72 -9.15 -15.05
CA SER A 220 -13.44 -8.83 -15.69
C SER A 220 -12.60 -10.05 -16.03
N TYR A 221 -12.86 -11.19 -15.39
CA TYR A 221 -12.05 -12.41 -15.54
C TYR A 221 -12.94 -13.65 -15.58
N ASN A 222 -12.65 -14.54 -16.55
CA ASN A 222 -13.37 -15.80 -16.73
C ASN A 222 -12.83 -16.94 -15.85
N TYR A 223 -11.58 -16.82 -15.39
CA TYR A 223 -10.88 -17.87 -14.65
C TYR A 223 -10.18 -17.29 -13.44
N PHE A 224 -10.22 -18.03 -12.34
CA PHE A 224 -9.61 -17.65 -11.06
C PHE A 224 -8.75 -18.80 -10.54
N VAL A 225 -7.62 -18.47 -9.95
CA VAL A 225 -6.76 -19.41 -9.24
C VAL A 225 -6.94 -19.17 -7.74
N ARG A 226 -7.35 -20.20 -7.00
CA ARG A 226 -7.46 -20.15 -5.54
C ARG A 226 -6.17 -20.67 -4.92
N ILE A 227 -5.52 -19.86 -4.10
CA ILE A 227 -4.36 -20.26 -3.30
C ILE A 227 -4.84 -20.48 -1.88
N CYS A 228 -4.70 -21.70 -1.37
CA CYS A 228 -5.05 -22.06 0.00
C CYS A 228 -3.77 -22.33 0.79
N LEU A 229 -3.63 -21.66 1.94
CA LEU A 229 -2.61 -21.95 2.93
C LEU A 229 -3.27 -22.74 4.05
N ILE A 230 -2.70 -23.87 4.42
CA ILE A 230 -3.18 -24.74 5.49
C ILE A 230 -1.99 -24.98 6.42
N ALA A 231 -2.18 -24.74 7.71
CA ALA A 231 -1.20 -24.97 8.75
C ALA A 231 -1.89 -25.62 9.96
N PRO A 232 -1.16 -26.39 10.78
CA PRO A 232 -1.72 -27.12 11.93
C PRO A 232 -2.20 -26.19 13.06
N ASP A 233 -1.61 -25.02 13.21
CA ASP A 233 -2.01 -24.01 14.19
C ASP A 233 -1.94 -22.58 13.64
N HIS A 234 -2.46 -21.63 14.43
CA HIS A 234 -2.61 -20.23 14.03
C HIS A 234 -1.25 -19.51 13.89
N ASP A 235 -0.30 -19.82 14.76
CA ASP A 235 1.00 -19.16 14.77
C ASP A 235 1.80 -19.58 13.53
N GLU A 236 1.80 -20.87 13.20
CA GLU A 236 2.36 -21.37 11.95
C GLU A 236 1.65 -20.79 10.72
N LEU A 237 0.31 -20.68 10.73
CA LEU A 237 -0.43 -20.10 9.62
C LEU A 237 -0.02 -18.65 9.36
N GLN A 238 0.11 -17.85 10.41
CA GLN A 238 0.50 -16.45 10.33
C GLN A 238 1.94 -16.30 9.80
N ASP A 239 2.84 -17.15 10.26
CA ASP A 239 4.22 -17.24 9.79
C ASP A 239 4.31 -17.64 8.32
N TRP A 240 3.55 -18.67 7.92
CA TRP A 240 3.47 -19.14 6.55
C TRP A 240 2.85 -18.09 5.64
N ALA A 241 1.78 -17.41 6.06
CA ALA A 241 1.22 -16.29 5.33
C ALA A 241 2.30 -15.22 5.07
N GLY A 242 3.03 -14.82 6.11
CA GLY A 242 4.11 -13.84 6.01
C GLY A 242 5.22 -14.21 5.01
N ARG A 243 5.54 -15.50 4.88
CA ARG A 243 6.58 -16.02 3.96
C ARG A 243 6.06 -16.37 2.57
N ALA A 244 4.87 -16.94 2.48
CA ALA A 244 4.27 -17.46 1.24
C ALA A 244 3.73 -16.34 0.35
N PHE A 245 3.12 -15.29 0.90
CA PHE A 245 2.60 -14.19 0.06
C PHE A 245 3.69 -13.46 -0.76
N PRO A 246 4.87 -13.13 -0.20
CA PRO A 246 5.99 -12.63 -0.98
C PRO A 246 6.48 -13.62 -2.05
N LEU A 247 6.56 -14.92 -1.71
CA LEU A 247 6.99 -15.95 -2.64
C LEU A 247 5.98 -16.19 -3.76
N VAL A 248 4.68 -16.09 -3.51
CA VAL A 248 3.65 -16.13 -4.54
C VAL A 248 3.82 -14.93 -5.48
N SER A 249 4.05 -13.74 -4.92
CA SER A 249 4.35 -12.56 -5.74
C SER A 249 5.58 -12.79 -6.63
N VAL A 250 6.69 -13.33 -6.08
CA VAL A 250 7.98 -13.53 -6.77
C VAL A 250 8.00 -14.74 -7.73
N ARG A 251 7.50 -15.93 -7.35
CA ARG A 251 7.49 -17.14 -8.19
C ARG A 251 6.47 -17.05 -9.32
N PHE A 252 5.34 -16.36 -9.12
CA PHE A 252 4.37 -16.10 -10.19
C PHE A 252 4.63 -14.77 -10.93
N SER A 253 5.69 -14.03 -10.57
CA SER A 253 6.17 -12.88 -11.35
C SER A 253 6.53 -13.24 -12.79
N GLY A 254 6.88 -14.52 -13.06
CA GLY A 254 7.35 -15.01 -14.35
C GLY A 254 6.43 -16.01 -15.10
N CYS A 255 5.32 -16.45 -14.51
CA CYS A 255 4.44 -17.49 -15.10
C CYS A 255 3.13 -16.94 -15.70
N LEU A 256 3.17 -15.71 -16.21
CA LEU A 256 2.05 -15.11 -16.93
C LEU A 256 2.53 -14.51 -18.27
N VAL A 257 2.85 -15.20 -19.40
CA VAL A 257 3.07 -16.59 -19.90
C VAL A 257 3.99 -16.36 -21.17
N PRO A 258 5.02 -17.16 -21.54
CA PRO A 258 4.93 -18.58 -21.95
C PRO A 258 5.95 -19.54 -21.33
N GLY A 259 5.47 -20.69 -20.84
CA GLY A 259 6.34 -21.81 -20.44
C GLY A 259 5.87 -22.73 -19.31
N LEU A 260 4.60 -23.11 -19.23
CA LEU A 260 4.22 -24.46 -18.80
C LEU A 260 2.93 -24.81 -19.54
N ALA A 261 3.15 -25.48 -20.67
CA ALA A 261 2.09 -26.04 -21.48
C ALA A 261 1.46 -27.21 -20.73
N VAL A 262 0.17 -27.09 -20.42
CA VAL A 262 -0.81 -28.05 -20.92
C VAL A 262 -1.95 -27.22 -21.52
N GLY A 263 -1.92 -27.11 -22.86
CA GLY A 263 -2.98 -26.67 -23.77
C GLY A 263 -3.89 -25.49 -23.37
N MET A 264 -3.54 -24.27 -23.78
CA MET A 264 -4.34 -23.45 -24.72
C MET A 264 -3.66 -22.08 -24.98
N PRO A 265 -3.63 -21.54 -26.21
CA PRO A 265 -2.90 -20.31 -26.53
C PRO A 265 -3.72 -19.05 -26.27
N GLY A 266 -3.13 -18.02 -25.64
CA GLY A 266 -3.55 -16.62 -25.81
C GLY A 266 -3.84 -15.75 -24.56
N CYS A 267 -3.77 -16.25 -23.33
CA CYS A 267 -4.21 -15.47 -22.16
C CYS A 267 -3.06 -14.86 -21.33
N SER A 268 -3.06 -13.54 -21.19
CA SER A 268 -2.34 -12.82 -20.14
C SER A 268 -3.30 -12.59 -18.96
N VAL A 269 -3.13 -13.35 -17.88
CA VAL A 269 -4.01 -13.33 -16.70
C VAL A 269 -3.31 -12.59 -15.56
N PRO A 270 -3.71 -11.40 -15.12
CA PRO A 270 -3.16 -10.88 -13.87
C PRO A 270 -3.73 -11.66 -12.68
N LEU A 271 -2.87 -12.35 -11.94
CA LEU A 271 -3.19 -12.89 -10.61
C LEU A 271 -3.38 -11.70 -9.66
N LEU A 272 -4.60 -11.51 -9.15
CA LEU A 272 -4.86 -10.62 -8.03
C LEU A 272 -5.11 -11.49 -6.79
N ALA A 273 -4.14 -11.54 -5.88
CA ALA A 273 -4.44 -11.89 -4.51
C ALA A 273 -5.14 -10.69 -3.88
N VAL A 274 -6.47 -10.69 -3.87
CA VAL A 274 -7.19 -9.87 -2.91
C VAL A 274 -7.10 -10.65 -1.61
N PRO A 275 -6.33 -10.23 -0.59
CA PRO A 275 -6.65 -10.68 0.74
C PRO A 275 -8.10 -10.23 0.96
N TYR A 276 -9.04 -11.18 1.04
CA TYR A 276 -10.34 -10.94 1.63
C TYR A 276 -10.10 -10.64 3.11
N SER A 277 -9.60 -9.45 3.41
CA SER A 277 -9.55 -8.88 4.74
C SER A 277 -10.61 -7.80 4.77
N LEU A 278 -11.73 -8.15 5.42
CA LEU A 278 -12.97 -7.40 5.68
C LEU A 278 -13.96 -7.30 4.51
N GLY A 279 -14.82 -8.31 4.43
CA GLY A 279 -16.18 -8.14 3.92
C GLY A 279 -16.96 -7.20 4.85
N PHE A 280 -17.49 -6.14 4.26
CA PHE A 280 -18.63 -5.39 4.81
C PHE A 280 -19.85 -5.83 4.00
N LEU A 281 -20.72 -6.64 4.62
CA LEU A 281 -22.12 -6.76 4.24
C LEU A 281 -22.93 -5.81 5.14
N PRO A 282 -23.91 -5.05 4.61
CA PRO A 282 -24.77 -4.22 5.42
C PRO A 282 -25.77 -5.12 6.17
N ASP A 283 -26.16 -4.68 7.35
CA ASP A 283 -27.17 -5.26 8.23
C ASP A 283 -26.70 -6.48 9.04
N PHE A 284 -26.26 -6.22 10.27
CA PHE A 284 -26.52 -6.93 11.53
C PHE A 284 -25.46 -6.53 12.58
N ASP A 285 -25.93 -6.42 13.82
CA ASP A 285 -25.27 -5.78 14.95
C ASP A 285 -23.89 -6.33 15.34
N TRP A 286 -23.15 -5.47 16.04
CA TRP A 286 -21.86 -5.71 16.67
C TRP A 286 -21.77 -7.04 17.44
N LEU A 287 -20.77 -7.86 17.12
CA LEU A 287 -20.23 -8.87 18.03
C LEU A 287 -18.74 -9.08 17.76
N LEU A 288 -17.91 -8.77 18.77
CA LEU A 288 -16.57 -9.34 18.91
C LEU A 288 -16.71 -10.87 18.98
N GLY A 289 -16.00 -11.60 18.12
CA GLY A 289 -15.98 -13.06 18.17
C GLY A 289 -15.05 -13.66 17.13
N TRP A 290 -14.01 -14.33 17.60
CA TRP A 290 -13.08 -15.14 16.82
C TRP A 290 -13.76 -16.39 16.23
N HIS A 291 -13.12 -16.98 15.21
CA HIS A 291 -13.40 -18.27 14.55
C HIS A 291 -14.70 -18.42 13.76
N LEU A 292 -14.55 -18.63 12.44
CA LEU A 292 -15.14 -19.68 11.58
C LEU A 292 -15.09 -19.21 10.13
N TRP A 293 -14.17 -19.76 9.32
CA TRP A 293 -14.32 -19.71 7.86
C TRP A 293 -15.12 -20.95 7.47
N GLU A 294 -16.44 -20.78 7.33
CA GLU A 294 -17.35 -21.85 6.93
C GLU A 294 -16.98 -22.44 5.57
N ALA A 295 -17.18 -23.76 5.50
CA ALA A 295 -16.89 -24.63 4.38
C ALA A 295 -17.84 -24.37 3.20
N VAL A 296 -17.29 -24.37 1.98
CA VAL A 296 -18.07 -24.70 0.78
C VAL A 296 -17.50 -26.01 0.22
N TRP A 297 -18.25 -27.09 0.49
CA TRP A 297 -17.99 -28.41 -0.06
C TRP A 297 -18.24 -28.40 -1.57
N ILE A 298 -17.29 -28.93 -2.33
CA ILE A 298 -17.59 -29.49 -3.65
C ILE A 298 -17.21 -30.97 -3.58
N HIS A 299 -18.25 -31.81 -3.48
CA HIS A 299 -18.14 -33.26 -3.63
C HIS A 299 -17.70 -33.58 -5.05
N PHE A 300 -16.66 -34.41 -5.19
CA PHE A 300 -16.48 -35.22 -6.39
C PHE A 300 -16.34 -36.69 -5.99
N PRO A 301 -17.10 -37.60 -6.62
CA PRO A 301 -17.22 -38.98 -6.20
C PRO A 301 -15.91 -39.74 -6.45
N TYR A 302 -15.59 -40.61 -5.52
CA TYR A 302 -14.51 -41.60 -5.63
C TYR A 302 -14.56 -42.35 -6.96
N LYS A 303 -13.41 -42.39 -7.65
CA LYS A 303 -12.94 -43.57 -8.38
C LYS A 303 -11.46 -43.74 -8.12
#